data_AF-A0A9Y1BK18-F1
#
_entry.id   AF-A0A9Y1BK18-F1
#
_cell.length_a   1.000
_cell.length_b   1.000
_cell.length_c   1.000
_cell.angle_alpha   90.00
_cell.angle_beta   90.00
_cell.angle_gamma   90.00
#
_symmetry.space_group_name_H-M   'P 1'
#
loop_
_entity.id
_entity.type
_entity.pdbx_description
1 polymer ?
#
loop_
_entity_poly.entity_id
_entity_poly.type
_entity_poly.pdbx_seq_one_letter_code
_entity_poly.pdbx_strand_id
1 'polypeptide(L)'
;MKETKNRAVSPVIGTMLMISLVIAASVFVAIFIGNIRVPAIEIGEETPSLYSVNIDVIYFNITDTNSNGLNDTLVVKFNLDLDSPTIYVQDIDILLPTGNLLDDIVPWVIIDSNSSWNSDFYGYSVLNGSLNATFTVQCYDLSKSVGEIAPGYSFYYLIKYNYVSVKGNQLTLISDVYQSELIETK
;
A
#
# COMPACT_ATOMS: atom_id res chain seq x y z
N MET A 1 33.54 -8.82 66.53
CA MET A 1 33.03 -9.20 65.19
C MET A 1 31.54 -8.87 65.18
N LYS A 2 31.09 -7.86 64.43
CA LYS A 2 29.68 -7.46 64.37
C LYS A 2 29.11 -7.95 63.04
N GLU A 3 28.33 -9.03 63.09
CA GLU A 3 27.63 -9.56 61.91
C GLU A 3 26.64 -8.54 61.36
N THR A 4 26.80 -8.19 60.09
CA THR A 4 25.85 -7.37 59.34
C THR A 4 24.70 -8.29 58.90
N LYS A 5 23.56 -8.23 59.60
CA LYS A 5 22.33 -8.89 59.14
C LYS A 5 21.84 -8.17 57.88
N ASN A 6 22.06 -8.77 56.71
CA ASN A 6 21.40 -8.37 55.47
C ASN A 6 19.89 -8.58 55.65
N ARG A 7 19.17 -7.50 55.93
CA ARG A 7 17.71 -7.52 56.00
C ARG A 7 17.18 -7.62 54.58
N ALA A 8 16.56 -8.75 54.25
CA ALA A 8 15.78 -8.88 53.02
C ALA A 8 14.67 -7.83 53.02
N VAL A 9 14.59 -7.05 51.95
CA VAL A 9 13.51 -6.07 51.75
C VAL A 9 12.21 -6.85 51.61
N SER A 10 11.16 -6.46 52.36
CA SER A 10 9.84 -7.09 52.25
C SER A 10 9.37 -7.07 50.79
N PRO A 11 8.79 -8.17 50.25
CA PRO A 11 8.31 -8.23 48.87
C PRO A 11 7.39 -7.05 48.51
N VAL A 12 6.58 -6.58 49.46
CA VAL A 12 5.72 -5.41 49.29
C VAL A 12 6.52 -4.13 49.04
N ILE A 13 7.61 -3.93 49.79
CA ILE A 13 8.49 -2.75 49.64
C ILE A 13 9.25 -2.84 48.31
N GLY A 14 9.68 -4.04 47.91
CA GLY A 14 10.32 -4.26 46.61
C GLY A 14 9.40 -3.91 45.45
N THR A 15 8.13 -4.36 45.49
CA THR A 15 7.14 -4.06 44.46
C THR A 15 6.80 -2.58 44.40
N MET A 16 6.67 -1.90 45.54
CA MET A 16 6.41 -0.45 45.59
C MET A 16 7.55 0.37 44.97
N LEU A 17 8.80 -0.04 45.21
CA LEU A 17 9.97 0.61 44.59
C LEU A 17 10.00 0.39 43.07
N MET A 18 9.67 -0.81 42.59
CA MET A 18 9.60 -1.09 41.15
C MET A 18 8.51 -0.27 40.45
N ILE A 19 7.31 -0.19 41.03
CA ILE A 19 6.21 0.62 40.47
C ILE A 19 6.63 2.09 40.41
N SER A 20 7.23 2.61 41.48
CA SER A 20 7.67 4.01 41.54
C SER A 20 8.74 4.32 40.48
N LEU A 21 9.68 3.39 40.26
CA LEU A 21 10.71 3.52 39.22
C LEU A 21 10.11 3.52 37.80
N VAL A 22 9.16 2.64 37.53
CA VAL A 22 8.48 2.55 36.23
C VAL A 22 7.70 3.82 35.92
N ILE A 23 7.02 4.40 36.91
CA ILE A 23 6.30 5.66 36.74
C ILE A 23 7.29 6.81 36.47
N ALA A 24 8.37 6.90 37.25
CA ALA A 24 9.39 7.94 37.06
C ALA A 24 10.06 7.85 35.67
N ALA A 25 10.39 6.64 35.22
CA ALA A 25 10.96 6.41 33.90
C ALA A 25 9.97 6.79 32.77
N SER A 26 8.69 6.43 32.91
CA SER A 26 7.64 6.75 31.94
C SER A 26 7.43 8.27 31.81
N VAL A 27 7.41 8.99 32.93
CA VAL A 27 7.30 10.46 32.95
C VAL A 27 8.51 11.10 32.29
N PHE A 28 9.72 10.61 32.58
CA PHE A 28 10.94 11.11 31.95
C PHE A 28 10.93 10.92 30.43
N VAL A 29 10.52 9.74 29.95
CA VAL A 29 10.41 9.46 28.50
C VAL A 29 9.35 10.34 27.84
N ALA A 30 8.18 10.52 28.47
CA ALA A 30 7.11 11.37 27.94
C ALA A 30 7.55 12.84 27.83
N ILE A 31 8.27 13.36 28.83
CA ILE A 31 8.83 14.71 28.82
C ILE A 31 9.94 14.82 27.75
N PHE A 32 10.79 13.81 27.62
CA PHE A 32 11.87 13.83 26.63
C PHE A 32 11.32 13.78 25.21
N ILE A 33 10.38 12.88 24.91
CA ILE A 33 9.70 12.79 23.62
C ILE A 33 8.88 14.05 23.33
N GLY A 34 8.17 14.60 24.33
CA GLY A 34 7.40 15.84 24.17
C GLY A 34 8.26 17.09 23.96
N ASN A 35 9.53 17.08 24.39
CA ASN A 35 10.47 18.18 24.20
C ASN A 35 11.45 17.99 23.04
N ILE A 36 11.49 16.81 22.40
CA ILE A 36 12.13 16.68 21.11
C ILE A 36 11.26 17.46 20.12
N ARG A 37 11.58 18.74 19.95
CA ARG A 37 11.24 19.47 18.73
C ARG A 37 12.00 18.78 17.61
N VAL A 38 11.36 17.80 16.97
CA VAL A 38 11.79 17.35 15.64
C VAL A 38 11.81 18.64 14.81
N PRO A 39 12.96 19.09 14.31
CA PRO A 39 12.98 20.21 13.40
C PRO A 39 12.00 19.86 12.29
N ALA A 40 10.95 20.69 12.11
CA ALA A 40 10.17 20.59 10.90
C ALA A 40 11.19 20.65 9.76
N ILE A 41 11.22 19.62 8.93
CA ILE A 41 11.99 19.70 7.69
C ILE A 41 11.28 20.82 6.93
N GLU A 42 11.87 22.02 6.95
CA GLU A 42 11.44 23.15 6.13
C GLU A 42 11.75 22.77 4.68
N ILE A 43 10.89 21.93 4.11
CA ILE A 43 10.73 21.86 2.67
C ILE A 43 10.12 23.23 2.33
N GLY A 44 10.86 24.05 1.58
CA GLY A 44 10.53 25.45 1.32
C GLY A 44 9.09 25.64 0.84
N GLU A 45 8.60 26.88 0.89
CA GLU A 45 7.27 27.29 0.42
C GLU A 45 7.05 26.97 -1.07
N GLU A 46 6.89 25.68 -1.39
CA GLU A 46 6.41 25.23 -2.67
C GLU A 46 4.90 25.14 -2.54
N THR A 47 4.20 25.90 -3.39
CA THR A 47 2.78 25.68 -3.66
C THR A 47 2.53 24.17 -3.74
N PRO A 48 1.58 23.60 -2.99
CA PRO A 48 1.38 22.16 -2.96
C PRO A 48 1.11 21.65 -4.37
N SER A 49 2.14 21.08 -5.01
CA SER A 49 2.03 20.45 -6.32
C SER A 49 1.84 18.96 -6.08
N LEU A 50 0.63 18.47 -6.32
CA LEU A 50 0.44 17.04 -6.51
C LEU A 50 1.26 16.65 -7.74
N TYR A 51 2.04 15.58 -7.62
CA TYR A 51 2.72 15.02 -8.77
C TYR A 51 1.69 14.47 -9.76
N SER A 52 1.94 14.65 -11.05
CA SER A 52 1.21 13.91 -12.08
C SER A 52 1.76 12.50 -12.16
N VAL A 53 0.91 11.49 -12.03
CA VAL A 53 1.29 10.10 -12.24
C VAL A 53 0.85 9.69 -13.63
N ASN A 54 1.82 9.36 -14.47
CA ASN A 54 1.59 8.95 -15.85
C ASN A 54 2.00 7.48 -16.00
N ILE A 55 1.00 6.64 -16.29
CA ILE A 55 1.18 5.21 -16.50
C ILE A 55 0.89 4.89 -17.97
N ASP A 56 1.85 4.26 -18.62
CA ASP A 56 1.72 3.74 -19.99
C ASP A 56 1.62 2.21 -19.95
N VAL A 57 0.42 1.69 -20.18
CA VAL A 57 0.18 0.24 -20.13
C VAL A 57 0.50 -0.39 -21.47
N ILE A 58 1.51 -1.26 -21.44
CA ILE A 58 2.06 -1.92 -22.62
C ILE A 58 1.44 -3.29 -22.88
N TYR A 59 0.86 -3.91 -21.85
CA TYR A 59 0.26 -5.23 -21.95
C TYR A 59 -0.81 -5.40 -20.88
N PHE A 60 -1.98 -5.85 -21.32
CA PHE A 60 -3.07 -6.24 -20.45
C PHE A 60 -3.69 -7.50 -21.04
N ASN A 61 -3.71 -8.58 -20.28
CA ASN A 61 -4.30 -9.84 -20.75
C ASN A 61 -4.98 -10.59 -19.63
N ILE A 62 -6.09 -11.23 -19.98
CA ILE A 62 -6.87 -12.08 -19.08
C ILE A 62 -6.82 -13.49 -19.64
N THR A 63 -6.50 -14.46 -18.78
CA THR A 63 -6.30 -15.84 -19.18
C THR A 63 -7.09 -16.76 -18.26
N ASP A 64 -8.08 -17.45 -18.83
CA ASP A 64 -8.63 -18.69 -18.27
C ASP A 64 -7.77 -19.85 -18.81
N THR A 65 -6.91 -20.39 -17.96
CA THR A 65 -5.89 -21.36 -18.40
C THR A 65 -6.46 -22.76 -18.61
N ASN A 66 -7.62 -23.08 -18.04
CA ASN A 66 -8.19 -24.43 -18.05
C ASN A 66 -9.61 -24.48 -18.64
N SER A 67 -10.17 -23.32 -19.04
CA SER A 67 -11.49 -23.16 -19.64
C SER A 67 -12.62 -23.74 -18.79
N ASN A 68 -12.42 -23.81 -17.47
CA ASN A 68 -13.44 -24.26 -16.53
C ASN A 68 -14.04 -23.12 -15.72
N GLY A 69 -13.64 -21.88 -16.01
CA GLY A 69 -14.08 -20.69 -15.29
C GLY A 69 -13.53 -20.60 -13.87
N LEU A 70 -12.46 -21.32 -13.53
CA LEU A 70 -11.82 -21.29 -12.21
C LEU A 70 -10.32 -20.98 -12.31
N ASN A 71 -9.88 -20.08 -11.43
CA ASN A 71 -8.51 -19.58 -11.32
C ASN A 71 -8.05 -18.78 -12.54
N ASP A 72 -8.88 -17.82 -12.95
CA ASP A 72 -8.54 -16.90 -14.02
C ASP A 72 -7.45 -15.92 -13.55
N THR A 73 -6.59 -15.53 -14.48
CA THR A 73 -5.47 -14.62 -14.20
C THR A 73 -5.54 -13.38 -15.07
N LEU A 74 -5.21 -12.24 -14.47
CA LEU A 74 -5.08 -10.96 -15.14
C LEU A 74 -3.63 -10.50 -15.00
N VAL A 75 -2.98 -10.26 -16.14
CA VAL A 75 -1.58 -9.82 -16.19
C VAL A 75 -1.55 -8.41 -16.76
N VAL A 76 -1.02 -7.48 -15.97
CA VAL A 76 -0.79 -6.09 -16.38
C VAL A 76 0.70 -5.83 -16.42
N LYS A 77 1.15 -5.20 -17.49
CA LYS A 77 2.48 -4.63 -17.59
C LYS A 77 2.38 -3.18 -18.00
N PHE A 78 3.12 -2.33 -17.30
CA PHE A 78 3.13 -0.90 -17.57
C PHE A 78 4.49 -0.27 -17.34
N ASN A 79 4.67 0.91 -17.93
CA ASN A 79 5.78 1.80 -17.68
C ASN A 79 5.29 2.97 -16.82
N LEU A 80 6.17 3.45 -15.96
CA LEU A 80 5.95 4.67 -15.18
C LEU A 80 6.88 5.75 -15.71
N ASP A 81 6.33 6.92 -16.05
CA ASP A 81 7.13 8.01 -16.59
C ASP A 81 8.24 8.45 -15.61
N LEU A 82 9.32 9.02 -16.16
CA LEU A 82 10.44 9.51 -15.36
C LEU A 82 10.05 10.68 -14.44
N ASP A 83 9.09 11.50 -14.89
CA ASP A 83 8.56 12.66 -14.17
C ASP A 83 7.48 12.30 -13.14
N SER A 84 7.03 11.03 -13.14
CA SER A 84 6.10 10.52 -12.11
C SER A 84 6.84 10.28 -10.79
N PRO A 85 6.15 10.34 -9.64
CA PRO A 85 6.74 9.92 -8.38
C PRO A 85 6.85 8.39 -8.35
N THR A 86 7.71 7.85 -7.48
CA THR A 86 7.61 6.42 -7.12
C THR A 86 6.22 6.15 -6.58
N ILE A 87 5.57 5.13 -7.12
CA ILE A 87 4.24 4.69 -6.68
C ILE A 87 4.32 3.34 -5.95
N TYR A 88 3.30 3.07 -5.16
CA TYR A 88 3.12 1.82 -4.42
C TYR A 88 1.78 1.23 -4.82
N VAL A 89 1.79 0.25 -5.72
CA VAL A 89 0.58 -0.37 -6.25
C VAL A 89 -0.06 -1.21 -5.15
N GLN A 90 -1.28 -0.85 -4.79
CA GLN A 90 -2.09 -1.53 -3.78
C GLN A 90 -2.81 -2.71 -4.40
N ASP A 91 -3.43 -2.46 -5.54
CA ASP A 91 -4.43 -3.33 -6.12
C ASP A 91 -4.64 -3.00 -7.59
N ILE A 92 -5.11 -3.98 -8.35
CA ILE A 92 -5.45 -3.85 -9.76
C ILE A 92 -6.83 -4.43 -9.96
N ASP A 93 -7.71 -3.64 -10.58
CA ASP A 93 -9.13 -3.93 -10.65
C ASP A 93 -9.67 -3.86 -12.09
N ILE A 94 -10.90 -4.32 -12.29
CA ILE A 94 -11.70 -4.09 -13.50
C ILE A 94 -12.96 -3.34 -13.10
N LEU A 95 -13.15 -2.17 -13.70
CA LEU A 95 -14.38 -1.41 -13.61
C LEU A 95 -15.27 -1.76 -14.81
N LEU A 96 -16.43 -2.33 -14.52
CA LEU A 96 -17.44 -2.59 -15.52
C LEU A 96 -18.11 -1.28 -15.97
N PRO A 97 -18.65 -1.18 -17.21
CA PRO A 97 -19.39 0.01 -17.67
C PRO A 97 -20.63 0.33 -16.82
N THR A 98 -21.09 -0.62 -16.01
CA THR A 98 -22.15 -0.44 -15.02
C THR A 98 -21.72 0.39 -13.81
N GLY A 99 -20.42 0.62 -13.63
CA GLY A 99 -19.82 1.33 -12.50
C GLY A 99 -19.42 0.44 -11.33
N ASN A 100 -19.63 -0.88 -11.43
CA ASN A 100 -19.21 -1.82 -10.39
C ASN A 100 -17.79 -2.31 -10.64
N LEU A 101 -17.03 -2.46 -9.56
CA LEU A 101 -15.76 -3.17 -9.59
C LEU A 101 -16.03 -4.67 -9.68
N LEU A 102 -15.13 -5.38 -10.35
CA LEU A 102 -15.24 -6.83 -10.48
C LEU A 102 -14.85 -7.52 -9.18
N ASP A 103 -13.92 -6.93 -8.41
CA ASP A 103 -13.45 -7.44 -7.13
C ASP A 103 -14.54 -7.48 -6.03
N ASP A 104 -15.49 -6.56 -6.09
CA ASP A 104 -16.70 -6.52 -5.24
C ASP A 104 -17.60 -7.75 -5.44
N ILE A 105 -17.57 -8.32 -6.66
CA ILE A 105 -18.39 -9.47 -7.05
C ILE A 105 -17.59 -10.77 -6.89
N VAL A 106 -16.32 -10.74 -7.30
CA VAL A 106 -15.38 -11.86 -7.30
C VAL A 106 -14.05 -11.37 -6.74
N PRO A 107 -13.81 -11.55 -5.42
CA PRO A 107 -12.57 -11.09 -4.82
C PRO A 107 -11.34 -11.68 -5.52
N TRP A 108 -10.35 -10.83 -5.75
CA TRP A 108 -9.05 -11.23 -6.27
C TRP A 108 -7.90 -10.62 -5.49
N VAL A 109 -6.71 -11.13 -5.74
CA VAL A 109 -5.48 -10.68 -5.10
C VAL A 109 -4.32 -10.68 -6.09
N ILE A 110 -3.38 -9.77 -5.90
CA ILE A 110 -2.08 -9.83 -6.56
C ILE A 110 -1.35 -11.08 -6.03
N ILE A 111 -1.05 -12.03 -6.92
CA ILE A 111 -0.35 -13.28 -6.58
C ILE A 111 1.12 -13.28 -6.99
N ASP A 112 1.49 -12.44 -7.95
CA ASP A 112 2.86 -12.32 -8.42
C ASP A 112 3.14 -10.89 -8.91
N SER A 113 4.35 -10.40 -8.65
CA SER A 113 4.86 -9.16 -9.23
C SER A 113 6.38 -9.18 -9.23
N ASN A 114 7.00 -8.36 -10.08
CA ASN A 114 8.45 -8.18 -10.07
C ASN A 114 8.96 -7.21 -8.98
N SER A 115 8.12 -6.94 -7.98
CA SER A 115 8.38 -5.96 -6.92
C SER A 115 8.02 -6.53 -5.54
N SER A 116 8.54 -5.89 -4.49
CA SER A 116 8.26 -6.30 -3.11
C SER A 116 7.23 -5.38 -2.46
N TRP A 117 6.39 -5.97 -1.61
CA TRP A 117 5.44 -5.23 -0.79
C TRP A 117 6.17 -4.32 0.20
N ASN A 118 5.79 -3.04 0.22
CA ASN A 118 6.25 -2.06 1.20
C ASN A 118 5.17 -1.85 2.26
N SER A 119 5.49 -2.15 3.52
CA SER A 119 4.57 -2.02 4.64
C SER A 119 4.28 -0.58 5.06
N ASP A 120 5.21 0.34 4.80
CA ASP A 120 5.11 1.73 5.26
C ASP A 120 4.21 2.56 4.34
N PHE A 121 4.19 2.19 3.05
CA PHE A 121 3.39 2.84 2.01
C PHE A 121 2.26 1.97 1.47
N TYR A 122 2.05 0.80 2.08
CA TYR A 122 0.99 -0.17 1.77
C TYR A 122 0.88 -0.48 0.28
N GLY A 123 1.95 -0.97 -0.35
CA GLY A 123 1.89 -1.32 -1.77
C GLY A 123 3.19 -1.87 -2.33
N TYR A 124 3.10 -2.45 -3.51
CA TYR A 124 4.21 -2.94 -4.31
C TYR A 124 4.94 -1.78 -4.99
N SER A 125 6.23 -1.61 -4.68
CA SER A 125 6.99 -0.44 -5.13
C SER A 125 7.29 -0.47 -6.63
N VAL A 126 6.95 0.61 -7.33
CA VAL A 126 7.33 0.88 -8.72
C VAL A 126 8.04 2.22 -8.78
N LEU A 127 9.36 2.18 -9.06
CA LEU A 127 10.22 3.36 -9.08
C LEU A 127 9.90 4.26 -10.27
N ASN A 128 10.09 5.56 -10.13
CA ASN A 128 9.95 6.49 -11.26
C ASN A 128 10.84 6.07 -12.45
N GLY A 129 10.32 6.16 -13.67
CA GLY A 129 11.01 5.68 -14.86
C GLY A 129 11.10 4.15 -15.00
N SER A 130 10.39 3.37 -14.17
CA SER A 130 10.37 1.91 -14.29
C SER A 130 9.77 1.48 -15.62
N LEU A 131 10.43 0.53 -16.26
CA LEU A 131 9.95 -0.10 -17.49
C LEU A 131 9.45 -1.51 -17.20
N ASN A 132 8.30 -1.89 -17.75
CA ASN A 132 7.69 -3.21 -17.63
C ASN A 132 7.42 -3.67 -16.18
N ALA A 133 6.93 -2.78 -15.32
CA ALA A 133 6.38 -3.19 -14.03
C ALA A 133 5.28 -4.23 -14.29
N THR A 134 5.39 -5.42 -13.69
CA THR A 134 4.53 -6.56 -14.04
C THR A 134 3.78 -7.03 -12.81
N PHE A 135 2.47 -7.18 -12.95
CA PHE A 135 1.56 -7.63 -11.91
C PHE A 135 0.66 -8.73 -12.46
N THR A 136 0.54 -9.82 -11.70
CA THR A 136 -0.41 -10.89 -11.96
C THR A 136 -1.40 -10.95 -10.82
N VAL A 137 -2.68 -10.78 -11.17
CA VAL A 137 -3.83 -10.88 -10.27
C VAL A 137 -4.56 -12.19 -10.55
N GLN A 138 -5.05 -12.83 -9.49
CA GLN A 138 -5.83 -14.06 -9.58
C GLN A 138 -7.19 -13.90 -8.95
N CYS A 139 -8.23 -14.24 -9.71
CA CYS A 139 -9.59 -14.40 -9.24
C CYS A 139 -9.96 -15.88 -9.20
N TYR A 140 -10.86 -16.25 -8.28
CA TYR A 140 -11.27 -17.64 -8.12
C TYR A 140 -12.14 -18.13 -9.28
N ASP A 141 -13.05 -17.30 -9.80
CA ASP A 141 -14.02 -17.69 -10.83
C ASP A 141 -14.65 -16.45 -11.51
N LEU A 142 -14.30 -16.16 -12.76
CA LEU A 142 -14.96 -15.11 -13.54
C LEU A 142 -16.26 -15.55 -14.21
N SER A 143 -16.50 -16.85 -14.37
CA SER A 143 -17.68 -17.42 -15.05
C SER A 143 -19.01 -17.11 -14.36
N LYS A 144 -18.98 -16.85 -13.04
CA LYS A 144 -20.18 -16.52 -12.24
C LYS A 144 -20.57 -15.04 -12.23
N SER A 145 -19.71 -14.18 -12.77
CA SER A 145 -20.00 -12.76 -12.92
C SER A 145 -20.50 -12.49 -14.35
N VAL A 146 -21.13 -11.34 -14.61
CA VAL A 146 -21.40 -10.86 -15.99
C VAL A 146 -20.07 -10.45 -16.70
N GLY A 147 -18.97 -11.10 -16.33
CA GLY A 147 -17.57 -10.79 -16.61
C GLY A 147 -16.75 -12.05 -16.86
N GLU A 148 -17.37 -13.13 -17.34
CA GLU A 148 -16.68 -13.97 -18.31
C GLU A 148 -16.41 -13.01 -19.48
N ILE A 149 -15.20 -12.44 -19.52
CA ILE A 149 -14.81 -11.40 -20.48
C ILE A 149 -14.70 -12.08 -21.85
N ALA A 150 -15.87 -12.39 -22.40
CA ALA A 150 -16.03 -12.97 -23.72
C ALA A 150 -15.74 -11.89 -24.76
N PRO A 151 -15.41 -12.26 -26.00
CA PRO A 151 -15.36 -11.33 -27.12
C PRO A 151 -16.62 -10.44 -27.17
N GLY A 152 -16.43 -9.12 -27.35
CA GLY A 152 -17.52 -8.14 -27.44
C GLY A 152 -17.94 -7.47 -26.12
N TYR A 153 -17.22 -7.74 -25.01
CA TYR A 153 -17.41 -7.03 -23.75
C TYR A 153 -16.49 -5.82 -23.66
N SER A 154 -16.95 -4.78 -22.96
CA SER A 154 -16.17 -3.58 -22.72
C SER A 154 -15.94 -3.35 -21.22
N PHE A 155 -14.75 -2.94 -20.81
CA PHE A 155 -14.43 -2.62 -19.42
C PHE A 155 -13.26 -1.64 -19.33
N TYR A 156 -13.04 -1.08 -18.14
CA TYR A 156 -11.82 -0.34 -17.79
C TYR A 156 -11.01 -1.18 -16.81
N TYR A 157 -9.68 -1.06 -16.81
CA TYR A 157 -8.89 -1.53 -15.68
C TYR A 157 -8.45 -0.35 -14.82
N LEU A 158 -8.31 -0.63 -13.52
CA LEU A 158 -7.87 0.32 -12.53
C LEU A 158 -6.55 -0.13 -11.91
N ILE A 159 -5.68 0.81 -11.61
CA ILE A 159 -4.51 0.58 -10.77
C ILE A 159 -4.65 1.51 -9.57
N LYS A 160 -4.92 0.93 -8.40
CA LYS A 160 -4.99 1.67 -7.13
C LYS A 160 -3.55 1.77 -6.60
N TYR A 161 -3.08 2.97 -6.28
CA TYR A 161 -1.72 3.17 -5.82
C TYR A 161 -1.59 4.30 -4.81
N ASN A 162 -0.50 4.26 -4.05
CA ASN A 162 -0.08 5.38 -3.21
C ASN A 162 1.17 6.05 -3.75
N TYR A 163 1.38 7.31 -3.42
CA TYR A 163 2.66 8.00 -3.57
C TYR A 163 2.85 9.05 -2.48
N VAL A 164 4.08 9.50 -2.29
CA VAL A 164 4.39 10.56 -1.32
C VAL A 164 4.47 11.89 -2.03
N SER A 165 3.71 12.87 -1.55
CA SER A 165 3.74 14.25 -2.04
C SER A 165 3.98 15.22 -0.89
N VAL A 166 4.49 16.40 -1.20
CA VAL A 166 4.57 17.51 -0.25
C VAL A 166 3.29 18.34 -0.38
N LYS A 167 2.55 18.50 0.72
CA LYS A 167 1.37 19.37 0.79
C LYS A 167 1.54 20.35 1.94
N GLY A 168 1.80 21.62 1.64
CA GLY A 168 1.97 22.67 2.66
C GLY A 168 3.07 22.34 3.67
N ASN A 169 4.26 21.98 3.17
CA ASN A 169 5.47 21.64 3.94
C ASN A 169 5.38 20.34 4.77
N GLN A 170 4.35 19.51 4.55
CA GLN A 170 4.23 18.18 5.16
C GLN A 170 4.31 17.09 4.09
N LEU A 171 5.11 16.06 4.36
CA LEU A 171 5.08 14.81 3.60
C LEU A 171 3.74 14.12 3.87
N THR A 172 2.99 13.89 2.81
CA THR A 172 1.65 13.29 2.85
C THR A 172 1.62 12.07 1.94
N LEU A 173 1.09 10.97 2.45
CA LEU A 173 0.74 9.82 1.61
C LEU A 173 -0.55 10.14 0.87
N ILE A 174 -0.51 10.11 -0.45
CA ILE A 174 -1.66 10.31 -1.32
C ILE A 174 -2.05 8.95 -1.90
N SER A 175 -3.33 8.61 -1.82
CA SER A 175 -3.93 7.46 -2.51
C SER A 175 -4.67 7.96 -3.74
N ASP A 176 -4.42 7.34 -4.89
CA ASP A 176 -5.02 7.70 -6.16
C ASP A 176 -5.27 6.46 -7.02
N VAL A 177 -6.01 6.64 -8.11
CA VAL A 177 -6.41 5.56 -9.01
C VAL A 177 -6.12 5.96 -10.45
N TYR A 178 -5.34 5.15 -11.14
CA TYR A 178 -5.27 5.21 -12.59
C TYR A 178 -6.45 4.44 -13.17
N GLN A 179 -7.13 5.02 -14.14
CA GLN A 179 -8.17 4.37 -14.92
C GLN A 179 -7.77 4.39 -16.39
N SER A 180 -7.87 3.24 -17.05
CA SER A 180 -7.64 3.12 -18.49
C SER A 180 -8.72 3.83 -19.32
N GLU A 181 -8.51 3.90 -20.64
CA GLU A 181 -9.62 4.07 -21.57
C GLU A 181 -10.51 2.81 -21.60
N LEU A 182 -11.70 2.92 -22.20
CA LEU A 182 -12.59 1.78 -22.37
C LEU A 182 -11.95 0.77 -23.32
N ILE A 183 -11.80 -0.48 -22.87
CA ILE A 183 -11.22 -1.57 -23.63
C ILE A 183 -12.34 -2.46 -24.11
N GLU A 184 -12.29 -2.84 -25.39
CA GLU A 184 -13.21 -3.80 -25.98
C GLU A 184 -12.47 -5.10 -26.28
N THR A 185 -13.00 -6.22 -25.81
CA THR A 185 -12.47 -7.54 -26.17
C THR A 185 -12.88 -7.90 -27.58
N LYS A 186 -11.91 -8.39 -28.36
CA LYS A 186 -12.10 -8.81 -29.74
C LYS A 186 -12.41 -10.29 -29.85
#